data_AF-A0A3A5JP91-F1
#
_entry.id   AF-A0A3A5JP91-F1
#
_cell.length_a   1.000
_cell.length_b   1.000
_cell.length_c   1.000
_cell.angle_alpha   90.00
_cell.angle_beta   90.00
_cell.angle_gamma   90.00
#
_symmetry.space_group_name_H-M   'P 1'
#
loop_
_entity.id
_entity.type
_entity.pdbx_description
1 polymer ?
#
loop_
_entity_poly.entity_id
_entity_poly.type
_entity_poly.pdbx_seq_one_letter_code
_entity_poly.pdbx_strand_id
1 'polypeptide(L)' 'MTLQCTCGSYALEIVSQSYPENGNAYETYKCEVCGRTGSLTHNATTNATTLSGGLGNDWE' A
#
# COMPACT_ATOMS: atom_id res chain seq x y z
N MET A 1 -8.04 -7.35 -3.44
CA MET A 1 -7.20 -7.43 -2.24
C MET A 1 -7.66 -6.34 -1.29
N THR A 2 -7.81 -6.64 0.00
CA THR A 2 -8.04 -5.60 1.02
C THR A 2 -6.70 -5.29 1.66
N LEU A 3 -6.32 -4.02 1.70
CA LEU A 3 -5.11 -3.58 2.38
C LEU A 3 -5.35 -3.54 3.88
N GLN A 4 -4.40 -4.08 4.63
CA GLN A 4 -4.41 -4.08 6.08
C GLN A 4 -3.05 -3.62 6.59
N CYS A 5 -3.04 -2.88 7.69
CA CYS A 5 -1.79 -2.68 8.41
C CYS A 5 -1.35 -3.99 9.08
N THR A 6 -0.05 -4.23 9.17
CA THR A 6 0.52 -5.39 9.88
C THR A 6 0.19 -5.43 11.38
N CYS A 7 -0.44 -4.39 11.95
CA CYS A 7 -1.01 -4.41 13.29
C CYS A 7 -2.44 -4.99 13.36
N GLY A 8 -3.02 -5.41 12.22
CA GLY A 8 -4.38 -5.92 12.10
C GLY A 8 -5.46 -4.87 11.83
N SER A 9 -5.10 -3.57 11.82
CA SER A 9 -6.06 -2.50 11.54
C SER A 9 -6.25 -2.25 10.05
N TYR A 10 -7.48 -1.94 9.64
CA TYR A 10 -7.83 -1.51 8.28
C TYR A 10 -7.95 0.01 8.16
N ALA A 11 -7.79 0.76 9.27
CA ALA A 11 -7.80 2.22 9.26
C ALA A 11 -6.48 2.75 8.67
N LEU A 12 -6.48 2.95 7.36
CA LEU A 12 -5.35 3.37 6.54
C LEU A 12 -5.69 4.71 5.86
N GLU A 13 -4.88 5.72 6.12
CA GLU A 13 -4.94 7.03 5.47
C GLU A 13 -3.93 7.07 4.32
N ILE A 14 -4.34 7.51 3.12
CA ILE A 14 -3.40 7.75 2.02
C ILE A 14 -2.63 9.04 2.32
N VAL A 15 -1.31 8.92 2.44
CA VAL A 15 -0.42 10.07 2.69
C VAL A 15 0.35 10.52 1.45
N SER A 16 0.49 9.65 0.45
CA SER A 16 1.11 9.98 -0.83
C SER A 16 0.64 9.01 -1.90
N GLN A 17 0.42 9.49 -3.12
CA GLN A 17 0.03 8.64 -4.25
C GLN A 17 0.57 9.22 -5.55
N SER A 18 0.87 8.36 -6.51
CA SER A 18 1.22 8.74 -7.88
C SER A 18 0.73 7.68 -8.85
N TYR A 19 0.04 8.13 -9.90
CA TYR A 19 -0.47 7.28 -10.98
C TYR A 19 -0.01 7.85 -12.33
N PRO A 20 1.25 7.62 -12.72
CA PRO A 20 1.74 8.06 -14.01
C PRO A 20 1.09 7.25 -15.14
N GLU A 21 0.80 7.89 -16.28
CA GLU A 21 0.19 7.22 -17.44
C GLU A 21 1.09 6.10 -18.02
N ASN A 22 2.42 6.29 -17.97
CA ASN A 22 3.42 5.34 -18.48
C ASN A 22 4.51 5.09 -17.43
N GLY A 23 4.15 4.57 -16.26
CA GLY A 23 5.10 4.26 -15.20
C GLY A 23 4.53 3.43 -14.07
N ASN A 24 5.34 3.21 -13.04
CA ASN A 24 4.91 2.49 -11.85
C ASN A 24 4.00 3.38 -11.01
N ALA A 25 2.80 2.89 -10.70
CA ALA A 25 1.92 3.54 -9.75
C ALA A 25 2.37 3.19 -8.33
N TYR A 26 2.22 4.13 -7.40
CA TYR A 26 2.47 3.86 -5.98
C TYR A 26 1.48 4.60 -5.09
N GLU A 27 1.18 3.99 -3.95
CA GLU A 27 0.30 4.52 -2.92
C GLU A 27 0.96 4.25 -1.56
N THR A 28 1.18 5.29 -0.77
CA THR A 28 1.68 5.18 0.60
C THR A 28 0.55 5.45 1.56
N TYR A 29 0.42 4.54 2.52
CA TYR A 29 -0.61 4.55 3.53
C TYR A 29 0.01 4.69 4.91
N LYS A 30 -0.67 5.43 5.78
CA LYS A 30 -0.36 5.52 7.20
C LYS A 30 -1.52 4.91 7.99
N CYS A 31 -1.21 3.99 8.89
CA CYS A 31 -2.20 3.43 9.78
C CYS A 31 -2.58 4.46 10.85
N GLU A 32 -3.86 4.76 10.96
CA GLU A 32 -4.38 5.71 11.96
C GLU A 32 -4.30 5.16 13.39
N VAL A 33 -4.25 3.83 13.55
CA VAL A 33 -4.23 3.17 14.86
C VAL A 33 -2.82 3.10 15.46
N CYS A 34 -1.84 2.62 14.67
CA CYS A 34 -0.48 2.39 15.17
C CYS A 34 0.55 3.38 14.60
N GLY A 35 0.14 4.26 13.69
CA GLY A 35 1.01 5.27 13.07
C GLY A 35 2.01 4.73 12.05
N ARG A 36 2.07 3.41 11.81
CA ARG A 36 2.99 2.80 10.84
C ARG A 36 2.66 3.22 9.42
N THR A 37 3.69 3.36 8.61
CA THR A 37 3.56 3.61 7.17
C THR A 37 3.92 2.37 6.38
N GLY A 38 3.25 2.18 5.25
CA GLY A 38 3.62 1.20 4.24
C GLY A 38 3.23 1.69 2.86
N SER A 39 3.74 1.03 1.83
CA SER A 39 3.48 1.41 0.45
C SER A 39 3.07 0.22 -0.39
N LEU A 40 2.06 0.44 -1.22
CA LEU A 40 1.69 -0.40 -2.35
C LEU A 40 2.35 0.17 -3.59
N THR A 41 3.03 -0.67 -4.36
CA THR A 41 3.60 -0.31 -5.65
C THR A 41 3.06 -1.25 -6.71
N HIS A 42 2.53 -0.69 -7.79
CA HIS A 42 2.13 -1.43 -8.97
C HIS A 42 3.12 -1.16 -10.10
N ASN A 43 3.83 -2.20 -10.52
CA ASN A 43 4.76 -2.14 -11.63
C ASN A 43 4.01 -2.39 -12.94
N ALA A 44 3.90 -1.34 -13.77
CA ALA A 44 3.19 -1.41 -15.05
C ALA A 44 3.90 -2.30 -16.08
N THR A 45 5.22 -2.43 -16.01
CA THR A 45 6.02 -3.27 -16.93
C THR A 45 5.83 -4.75 -16.65
N THR A 46 5.81 -5.15 -15.38
CA THR A 46 5.69 -6.57 -14.98
C THR A 46 4.26 -6.95 -14.58
N ASN A 47 3.33 -6.00 -14.60
CA ASN A 47 1.96 -6.15 -14.10
C ASN A 47 1.90 -6.76 -12.68
N ALA A 48 2.86 -6.41 -11.83
CA ALA A 48 3.03 -6.97 -10.50
C ALA A 48 2.74 -5.91 -9.43
N THR A 49 1.99 -6.31 -8.40
CA THR A 49 1.74 -5.45 -7.23
C THR A 49 2.56 -5.96 -6.06
N THR A 50 3.32 -5.07 -5.43
CA THR A 50 4.12 -5.37 -4.24
C THR A 50 3.67 -4.51 -3.06
N LEU A 51 3.71 -5.10 -1.87
CA LEU A 51 3.47 -4.41 -0.61
C LEU A 51 4.78 -4.32 0.16
N SER A 52 4.97 -3.21 0.86
CA SER A 52 6.17 -2.97 1.64
C SER A 52 5.87 -2.18 2.90
N GLY A 53 6.74 -2.31 3.90
CA GLY A 53 6.63 -1.60 5.17
C GLY A 53 5.51 -2.14 6.06
N GLY A 54 4.73 -1.24 6.65
CA GLY A 54 3.65 -1.56 7.58
C GLY A 54 2.37 -2.10 6.95
N LEU A 55 2.36 -2.41 5.64
CA LEU A 55 1.20 -2.96 4.93
C LEU A 55 1.33 -4.45 4.70
N GLY A 56 0.19 -5.13 4.80
CA GLY A 56 -0.05 -6.50 4.37
C GLY A 56 -1.37 -6.59 3.59
N ASN A 57 -1.68 -7.80 3.14
CA ASN A 57 -2.93 -8.16 2.51
C ASN A 57 -3.69 -9.14 3.41
N ASP A 58 -5.01 -9.01 3.46
CA ASP A 58 -5.90 -9.87 4.26
C ASP A 58 -6.16 -11.25 3.63
N TRP A 59 -5.40 -11.64 2.59
CA TRP A 59 -5.64 -12.86 1.80
C TRP A 59 -4.81 -14.08 2.23
N GLU A 60 -4.03 -14.00 3.31
CA GLU A 60 -3.31 -15.14 3.91
C GLU A 60 -3.34 -15.10 5.44
#